data_AF-A0AAD9TKL1-F1
#
_entry.id   AF-A0AAD9TKL1-F1
#
_cell.length_a   1.000
_cell.length_b   1.000
_cell.length_c   1.000
_cell.angle_alpha   90.00
_cell.angle_beta   90.00
_cell.angle_gamma   90.00
#
_symmetry.space_group_name_H-M   'P 1'
#
loop_
_entity.id
_entity.type
_entity.pdbx_description
1 polymer ?
#
loop_
_entity_poly.entity_id
_entity_poly.type
_entity_poly.pdbx_seq_one_letter_code
_entity_poly.pdbx_strand_id
1 'polypeptide(L)'
;MVSLSFLNFTFSYPSPNITVAQDGTGDVRSIGEAVQAAPNNNNFIFTIYIKEGMYYENIRITREKKNLVIYGGGMNNTIIISNRSNSSGFGIQDSATLDVSTDYFLTKNIGIVNYAGPEGNQAVALRVSGIYHYAFYNCSIMGYQDTPYMKEGKILFRECKIYGTVDFIFGDAAGYYKTRLSMLEGQFLDSKMWLPHKEELKPAVVQQLSSIIAPSQDPRVNMIRP
;
A
#
# COMPACT_ATOMS: atom_id res chain seq x y z
N MET A 1 25.01 11.01 -10.39
CA MET A 1 25.39 9.61 -10.11
C MET A 1 24.38 9.08 -9.13
N VAL A 2 23.38 8.31 -9.59
CA VAL A 2 22.38 7.70 -8.69
C VAL A 2 23.09 6.66 -7.86
N SER A 3 23.05 6.79 -6.54
CA SER A 3 23.71 5.84 -5.64
C SER A 3 23.20 4.41 -5.93
N LEU A 4 24.12 3.51 -6.27
CA LEU A 4 23.87 2.08 -6.49
C LEU A 4 23.40 1.35 -5.22
N SER A 5 23.26 2.05 -4.09
CA SER A 5 22.73 1.51 -2.83
C SER A 5 21.28 1.02 -2.90
N PHE A 6 20.52 1.36 -3.95
CA PHE A 6 19.16 0.83 -4.15
C PHE A 6 19.12 -0.61 -4.71
N LEU A 7 20.21 -1.11 -5.31
CA LEU A 7 20.24 -2.40 -6.01
C LEU A 7 20.83 -3.55 -5.19
N ASN A 8 21.60 -3.26 -4.14
CA ASN A 8 22.17 -4.25 -3.21
C ASN A 8 21.32 -4.45 -1.95
N PHE A 9 20.00 -4.50 -2.10
CA PHE A 9 19.10 -4.92 -1.02
C PHE A 9 19.10 -6.45 -0.87
N THR A 10 20.29 -7.03 -0.68
CA THR A 10 20.43 -8.40 -0.21
C THR A 10 20.08 -8.43 1.28
N PHE A 11 18.84 -8.81 1.56
CA PHE A 11 18.34 -9.53 2.73
C PHE A 11 18.64 -9.04 4.18
N SER A 12 19.25 -7.88 4.40
CA SER A 12 19.33 -7.28 5.74
C SER A 12 18.38 -6.08 5.83
N TYR A 13 17.45 -6.11 6.80
CA TYR A 13 16.65 -4.94 7.11
C TYR A 13 17.56 -3.81 7.60
N PRO A 14 17.42 -2.57 7.10
CA PRO A 14 18.17 -1.45 7.66
C PRO A 14 17.77 -1.28 9.13
N SER A 15 18.73 -0.98 10.00
CA SER A 15 18.45 -0.70 11.42
C SER A 15 17.38 0.40 11.51
N PRO A 16 16.28 0.17 12.23
CA PRO A 16 15.22 1.15 12.31
C PRO A 16 15.67 2.37 13.12
N ASN A 17 15.25 3.56 12.70
CA ASN A 17 15.35 4.76 13.53
C ASN A 17 14.27 4.79 14.60
N ILE A 18 13.13 4.14 14.33
CA ILE A 18 12.00 4.03 15.25
C ILE A 18 11.27 2.70 15.02
N THR A 19 10.86 2.06 16.11
CA THR A 19 10.11 0.81 16.14
C THR A 19 8.70 1.04 16.68
N VAL A 20 7.71 0.55 15.96
CA VAL A 20 6.29 0.59 16.36
C VAL A 20 5.89 -0.75 16.95
N ALA A 21 5.32 -0.75 18.15
CA ALA A 21 4.73 -1.95 18.76
C ALA A 21 3.55 -1.59 19.65
N GLN A 22 2.37 -2.17 19.38
CA GLN A 22 1.14 -1.87 20.12
C GLN A 22 1.21 -2.34 21.58
N ASP A 23 1.99 -3.39 21.86
CA ASP A 23 2.24 -3.94 23.20
C ASP A 23 3.19 -3.10 24.06
N GLY A 24 3.76 -2.02 23.50
CA GLY A 24 4.72 -1.14 24.19
C GLY A 24 6.17 -1.64 24.21
N THR A 25 6.49 -2.70 23.47
CA THR A 25 7.88 -3.22 23.35
C THR A 25 8.69 -2.52 22.25
N GLY A 26 8.18 -1.41 21.72
CA GLY A 26 8.82 -0.54 20.73
C GLY A 26 8.92 0.89 21.25
N ASP A 27 9.41 1.80 20.42
CA ASP A 27 9.60 3.20 20.78
C ASP A 27 8.27 3.98 20.82
N VAL A 28 7.31 3.60 19.96
CA VAL A 28 5.96 4.19 19.89
C VAL A 28 4.90 3.11 19.66
N ARG A 29 3.62 3.44 19.92
CA ARG A 29 2.52 2.46 19.85
C ARG A 29 1.74 2.51 18.55
N SER A 30 1.82 3.61 17.81
CA SER A 30 1.10 3.80 16.55
C SER A 30 2.03 4.14 15.38
N ILE A 31 1.57 3.83 14.17
CA ILE A 31 2.30 4.16 12.94
C ILE A 31 2.27 5.68 12.72
N GLY A 32 1.15 6.34 13.03
CA GLY A 32 1.01 7.78 12.95
C GLY A 32 2.06 8.52 13.79
N GLU A 33 2.31 8.08 15.03
CA GLU A 33 3.38 8.64 15.89
C GLU A 33 4.76 8.48 15.25
N ALA A 34 5.06 7.31 14.66
CA ALA A 34 6.34 7.08 14.01
C ALA A 34 6.57 7.98 12.79
N VAL A 35 5.53 8.18 11.97
CA VAL A 35 5.57 9.11 10.83
C VAL A 35 5.74 10.55 11.32
N GLN A 36 5.08 10.93 12.41
CA GLN A 36 5.24 12.27 13.01
C GLN A 36 6.64 12.50 13.56
N ALA A 37 7.28 11.48 14.15
CA ALA A 37 8.64 11.56 14.66
C ALA A 37 9.72 11.70 13.57
N ALA A 38 9.44 11.25 12.34
CA ALA A 38 10.38 11.41 11.23
C ALA A 38 10.68 12.90 10.94
N PRO A 39 11.95 13.31 10.78
CA PRO A 39 12.27 14.71 10.51
C PRO A 39 11.68 15.21 9.20
N ASN A 40 11.19 16.45 9.19
CA ASN A 40 10.73 17.10 7.97
C ASN A 40 11.92 17.49 7.08
N ASN A 41 11.73 17.36 5.77
CA ASN A 41 12.70 17.67 4.72
C ASN A 41 14.06 16.99 4.92
N ASN A 42 14.03 15.77 5.46
CA ASN A 42 15.25 15.02 5.71
C ASN A 42 15.94 14.64 4.39
N ASN A 43 17.26 14.81 4.34
CA ASN A 43 18.08 14.38 3.20
C ASN A 43 18.58 12.94 3.35
N PHE A 44 18.41 12.35 4.53
CA PHE A 44 18.81 10.98 4.83
C PHE A 44 17.59 10.07 4.92
N ILE A 45 17.81 8.76 4.75
CA ILE A 45 16.76 7.76 4.92
C ILE A 45 16.35 7.73 6.39
N PHE A 46 15.05 7.87 6.66
CA PHE A 46 14.46 7.61 7.96
C PHE A 46 13.64 6.32 7.90
N THR A 47 13.98 5.38 8.78
CA THR A 47 13.52 4.00 8.73
C THR A 47 12.57 3.71 9.88
N ILE A 48 11.37 3.24 9.56
CA ILE A 48 10.33 2.84 10.51
C ILE A 48 10.15 1.32 10.42
N TYR A 49 10.41 0.62 11.52
CA TYR A 49 10.05 -0.80 11.65
C TYR A 49 8.72 -0.92 12.38
N ILE A 50 7.79 -1.70 11.84
CA ILE A 50 6.49 -1.98 12.44
C ILE A 50 6.46 -3.46 12.80
N LYS A 51 6.26 -3.77 14.09
CA LYS A 51 6.12 -5.16 14.53
C LYS A 51 4.84 -5.79 13.96
N GLU A 52 4.75 -7.10 14.06
CA GLU A 52 3.54 -7.83 13.66
C GLU A 52 2.36 -7.38 14.50
N GLY A 53 1.21 -7.21 13.86
CA GLY A 53 0.02 -6.63 14.46
C GLY A 53 -0.93 -6.02 13.44
N MET A 54 -2.11 -5.68 13.92
CA MET A 54 -3.15 -4.99 13.16
C MET A 54 -3.31 -3.57 13.67
N TYR A 55 -2.96 -2.62 12.80
CA TYR A 55 -2.93 -1.20 13.09
C TYR A 55 -4.13 -0.52 12.45
N TYR A 56 -5.17 -0.28 13.26
CA TYR A 56 -6.40 0.39 12.84
C TYR A 56 -6.20 1.89 12.72
N GLU A 57 -5.62 2.34 11.60
CA GLU A 57 -5.18 3.72 11.39
C GLU A 57 -5.41 4.17 9.94
N ASN A 58 -5.72 5.46 9.75
CA ASN A 58 -5.60 6.14 8.46
C ASN A 58 -4.31 6.98 8.49
N ILE A 59 -3.29 6.56 7.75
CA ILE A 59 -1.97 7.18 7.77
C ILE A 59 -1.80 8.11 6.58
N ARG A 60 -1.40 9.36 6.87
CA ARG A 60 -1.05 10.34 5.85
C ARG A 60 0.41 10.74 5.97
N ILE A 61 1.17 10.48 4.91
CA ILE A 61 2.57 10.88 4.76
C ILE A 61 2.61 12.08 3.83
N THR A 62 2.89 13.26 4.39
CA THR A 62 2.88 14.53 3.67
C THR A 62 4.22 14.81 2.97
N ARG A 63 4.24 15.86 2.14
CA ARG A 63 5.36 16.18 1.24
C ARG A 63 6.67 16.47 1.96
N GLU A 64 6.58 16.93 3.20
CA GLU A 64 7.71 17.24 4.05
C GLU A 64 8.38 15.96 4.58
N LYS A 65 7.67 14.83 4.64
CA LYS A 65 8.17 13.56 5.21
C LYS A 65 8.93 12.74 4.16
N LYS A 66 10.04 13.28 3.65
CA LYS A 66 10.83 12.70 2.54
C LYS A 66 11.72 11.55 3.00
N ASN A 67 12.17 10.73 2.05
CA ASN A 67 13.17 9.67 2.27
C ASN A 67 12.75 8.65 3.34
N LEU A 68 11.49 8.23 3.31
CA LEU A 68 10.94 7.27 4.27
C LEU A 68 11.04 5.83 3.77
N VAL A 69 11.55 4.96 4.63
CA VAL A 69 11.50 3.51 4.48
C VAL A 69 10.63 2.95 5.61
N ILE A 70 9.53 2.28 5.27
CA ILE A 70 8.67 1.60 6.25
C ILE A 70 8.72 0.11 5.96
N TYR A 71 8.92 -0.73 6.98
CA TYR A 71 8.82 -2.18 6.79
C TYR A 71 8.20 -2.91 7.97
N GLY A 72 7.56 -4.03 7.65
CA GLY A 72 6.90 -4.92 8.61
C GLY A 72 7.53 -6.32 8.71
N GLY A 73 6.94 -7.16 9.57
CA GLY A 73 7.29 -8.57 9.72
C GLY A 73 6.83 -9.47 8.55
N GLY A 74 5.86 -9.01 7.76
CA GLY A 74 5.33 -9.74 6.61
C GLY A 74 4.02 -9.14 6.12
N MET A 75 3.72 -9.24 4.83
CA MET A 75 2.49 -8.65 4.26
C MET A 75 1.17 -9.20 4.85
N ASN A 76 1.24 -10.35 5.53
CA ASN A 76 0.10 -10.98 6.20
C ASN A 76 0.14 -10.80 7.73
N ASN A 77 1.24 -10.29 8.27
CA ASN A 77 1.49 -10.23 9.72
C ASN A 77 1.50 -8.79 10.24
N THR A 78 1.90 -7.83 9.40
CA THR A 78 1.89 -6.40 9.72
C THR A 78 0.89 -5.71 8.80
N ILE A 79 -0.28 -5.36 9.33
CA ILE A 79 -1.42 -4.87 8.55
C ILE A 79 -1.81 -3.47 9.01
N ILE A 80 -1.89 -2.52 8.07
CA ILE A 80 -2.53 -1.21 8.25
C ILE A 80 -3.96 -1.34 7.72
N ILE A 81 -4.95 -1.03 8.54
CA ILE A 81 -6.35 -1.32 8.24
C ILE A 81 -7.28 -0.16 8.59
N SER A 82 -8.21 0.18 7.69
CA SER A 82 -9.28 1.15 7.94
C SER A 82 -10.53 0.85 7.09
N ASN A 83 -11.63 1.58 7.29
CA ASN A 83 -12.89 1.41 6.55
C ASN A 83 -13.51 2.73 6.07
N ARG A 84 -12.70 3.78 5.93
CA ARG A 84 -13.21 5.05 5.40
C ARG A 84 -13.57 4.91 3.92
N SER A 85 -14.66 5.53 3.52
CA SER A 85 -15.22 5.43 2.18
C SER A 85 -16.11 6.61 1.83
N ASN A 86 -16.51 6.70 0.56
CA ASN A 86 -17.43 7.73 0.09
C ASN A 86 -18.80 7.65 0.77
N SER A 87 -19.36 6.45 0.96
CA SER A 87 -20.63 6.25 1.66
C SER A 87 -20.58 6.73 3.12
N SER A 88 -19.41 6.65 3.76
CA SER A 88 -19.16 7.17 5.12
C SER A 88 -18.76 8.66 5.16
N GLY A 89 -18.84 9.38 4.03
CA GLY A 89 -18.61 10.82 3.95
C GLY A 89 -17.17 11.25 3.66
N PHE A 90 -16.27 10.32 3.31
CA PHE A 90 -14.87 10.64 2.99
C PHE A 90 -14.63 10.68 1.48
N GLY A 91 -13.98 11.75 0.99
CA GLY A 91 -13.50 11.80 -0.39
C GLY A 91 -12.37 10.80 -0.65
N ILE A 92 -11.96 10.64 -1.92
CA ILE A 92 -10.93 9.67 -2.35
C ILE A 92 -9.63 9.76 -1.53
N GLN A 93 -9.16 10.97 -1.24
CA GLN A 93 -7.94 11.14 -0.47
C GLN A 93 -8.13 10.76 1.01
N ASP A 94 -9.25 11.16 1.61
CA ASP A 94 -9.49 10.94 3.04
C ASP A 94 -10.01 9.53 3.34
N SER A 95 -10.42 8.78 2.32
CA SER A 95 -10.76 7.36 2.39
C SER A 95 -9.52 6.45 2.37
N ALA A 96 -8.36 6.97 1.97
CA ALA A 96 -7.13 6.19 1.91
C ALA A 96 -6.71 5.64 3.30
N THR A 97 -6.45 4.33 3.36
CA THR A 97 -5.84 3.71 4.56
C THR A 97 -4.38 4.16 4.71
N LEU A 98 -3.64 4.18 3.61
CA LEU A 98 -2.32 4.81 3.52
C LEU A 98 -2.30 5.82 2.36
N ASP A 99 -2.14 7.09 2.67
CA ASP A 99 -1.91 8.17 1.72
C ASP A 99 -0.44 8.60 1.72
N VAL A 100 0.25 8.35 0.60
CA VAL A 100 1.66 8.68 0.40
C VAL A 100 1.78 9.85 -0.58
N SER A 101 1.99 11.04 -0.04
CA SER A 101 2.17 12.28 -0.79
C SER A 101 3.54 12.91 -0.51
N THR A 102 4.62 12.13 -0.67
CA THR A 102 6.01 12.53 -0.36
C THR A 102 7.00 12.14 -1.45
N ASP A 103 8.26 12.57 -1.32
CA ASP A 103 9.34 12.22 -2.24
C ASP A 103 10.18 11.06 -1.66
N TYR A 104 10.50 10.08 -2.51
CA TYR A 104 11.34 8.92 -2.19
C TYR A 104 10.80 8.08 -1.03
N PHE A 105 9.77 7.29 -1.33
CA PHE A 105 9.13 6.40 -0.36
C PHE A 105 9.37 4.94 -0.73
N LEU A 106 9.71 4.13 0.25
CA LEU A 106 9.78 2.68 0.11
C LEU A 106 8.98 2.03 1.23
N THR A 107 8.17 1.03 0.87
CA THR A 107 7.57 0.13 1.84
C THR A 107 7.81 -1.33 1.49
N LYS A 108 7.94 -2.17 2.53
CA LYS A 108 8.21 -3.60 2.38
C LYS A 108 7.47 -4.42 3.44
N ASN A 109 6.98 -5.61 3.06
CA ASN A 109 6.40 -6.58 4.01
C ASN A 109 5.21 -6.05 4.82
N ILE A 110 4.31 -5.31 4.18
CA ILE A 110 3.13 -4.71 4.82
C ILE A 110 1.88 -5.03 4.02
N GLY A 111 0.80 -5.35 4.73
CA GLY A 111 -0.56 -5.38 4.20
C GLY A 111 -1.26 -4.04 4.42
N ILE A 112 -1.96 -3.54 3.41
CA ILE A 112 -2.72 -2.28 3.44
C ILE A 112 -4.14 -2.61 3.01
N VAL A 113 -5.10 -2.42 3.93
CA VAL A 113 -6.47 -2.90 3.77
C VAL A 113 -7.47 -1.77 3.99
N ASN A 114 -8.34 -1.54 2.99
CA ASN A 114 -9.58 -0.83 3.22
C ASN A 114 -10.77 -1.81 3.20
N TYR A 115 -11.39 -2.04 4.35
CA TYR A 115 -12.45 -3.05 4.51
C TYR A 115 -13.87 -2.46 4.46
N ALA A 116 -14.07 -1.28 3.87
CA ALA A 116 -15.37 -0.61 3.81
C ALA A 116 -16.51 -1.43 3.17
N GLY A 117 -16.18 -2.46 2.38
CA GLY A 117 -17.18 -3.32 1.72
C GLY A 117 -17.62 -2.78 0.35
N PRO A 118 -18.35 -3.59 -0.43
CA PRO A 118 -18.95 -3.19 -1.70
C PRO A 118 -19.94 -2.03 -1.55
N GLU A 119 -20.68 -1.98 -0.45
CA GLU A 119 -21.60 -0.87 -0.11
C GLU A 119 -20.85 0.43 0.25
N GLY A 120 -19.53 0.35 0.42
CA GLY A 120 -18.68 1.49 0.72
C GLY A 120 -18.59 2.52 -0.42
N ASN A 121 -18.91 2.13 -1.66
CA ASN A 121 -18.50 2.82 -2.89
C ASN A 121 -16.97 2.99 -2.92
N GLN A 122 -16.44 4.16 -3.33
CA GLN A 122 -14.99 4.38 -3.40
C GLN A 122 -14.34 4.28 -2.02
N ALA A 123 -13.36 3.38 -1.89
CA ALA A 123 -12.70 3.07 -0.62
C ALA A 123 -11.22 2.73 -0.85
N VAL A 124 -10.36 3.75 -0.78
CA VAL A 124 -8.95 3.61 -1.16
C VAL A 124 -8.15 2.88 -0.07
N ALA A 125 -7.41 1.84 -0.46
CA ALA A 125 -6.43 1.21 0.42
C ALA A 125 -5.12 2.00 0.39
N LEU A 126 -4.61 2.27 -0.81
CA LEU A 126 -3.33 2.96 -1.01
C LEU A 126 -3.48 4.11 -2.00
N ARG A 127 -3.10 5.31 -1.60
CA ARG A 127 -2.96 6.46 -2.51
C ARG A 127 -1.49 6.84 -2.64
N VAL A 128 -1.03 7.06 -3.87
CA VAL A 128 0.31 7.59 -4.16
C VAL A 128 0.17 8.84 -5.01
N SER A 129 0.83 9.92 -4.59
CA SER A 129 0.72 11.22 -5.24
C SER A 129 2.00 12.05 -5.07
N GLY A 130 2.85 12.08 -6.10
CA GLY A 130 3.95 13.05 -6.19
C GLY A 130 4.85 12.77 -7.38
N ILE A 131 5.94 13.52 -7.55
CA ILE A 131 6.67 13.58 -8.82
C ILE A 131 7.90 12.66 -8.89
N TYR A 132 8.28 12.01 -7.79
CA TYR A 132 9.52 11.22 -7.68
C TYR A 132 9.26 9.71 -7.66
N HIS A 133 9.96 8.96 -6.81
CA HIS A 133 10.02 7.50 -6.85
C HIS A 133 9.34 6.87 -5.63
N TYR A 134 8.57 5.81 -5.90
CA TYR A 134 7.85 5.03 -4.91
C TYR A 134 8.11 3.55 -5.15
N ALA A 135 8.45 2.80 -4.11
CA ALA A 135 8.71 1.37 -4.21
C ALA A 135 7.94 0.56 -3.17
N PHE A 136 7.30 -0.51 -3.63
CA PHE A 136 6.52 -1.45 -2.83
C PHE A 136 7.07 -2.85 -3.08
N TYR A 137 7.55 -3.50 -2.03
CA TYR A 137 8.16 -4.83 -2.11
C TYR A 137 7.47 -5.82 -1.18
N ASN A 138 6.99 -6.93 -1.71
CA ASN A 138 6.33 -7.95 -0.88
C ASN A 138 5.21 -7.33 -0.02
N CYS A 139 4.31 -6.57 -0.64
CA CYS A 139 3.17 -5.92 0.00
C CYS A 139 1.84 -6.52 -0.49
N SER A 140 0.83 -6.48 0.36
CA SER A 140 -0.55 -6.80 0.00
C SER A 140 -1.38 -5.52 0.03
N ILE A 141 -2.16 -5.25 -1.01
CA ILE A 141 -3.02 -4.06 -1.10
C ILE A 141 -4.42 -4.55 -1.44
N MET A 142 -5.37 -4.27 -0.57
CA MET A 142 -6.67 -4.93 -0.60
C MET A 142 -7.80 -3.96 -0.28
N GLY A 143 -8.85 -4.03 -1.08
CA GLY A 143 -10.04 -3.23 -0.95
C GLY A 143 -11.12 -3.75 -1.88
N TYR A 144 -12.09 -2.90 -2.20
CA TYR A 144 -13.20 -3.22 -3.10
C TYR A 144 -13.10 -2.34 -4.35
N GLN A 145 -13.84 -1.24 -4.39
CA GLN A 145 -13.76 -0.23 -5.45
C GLN A 145 -12.61 0.76 -5.15
N ASP A 146 -11.87 1.15 -6.19
CA ASP A 146 -10.81 2.17 -6.13
C ASP A 146 -9.66 1.81 -5.15
N THR A 147 -9.08 0.61 -5.25
CA THR A 147 -8.20 0.06 -4.20
C THR A 147 -6.80 0.72 -4.13
N PRO A 148 -5.87 0.55 -5.08
CA PRO A 148 -4.80 1.55 -5.21
C PRO A 148 -5.14 2.69 -6.18
N TYR A 149 -5.05 3.93 -5.68
CA TYR A 149 -5.04 5.14 -6.47
C TYR A 149 -3.60 5.64 -6.74
N MET A 150 -3.08 5.35 -7.93
CA MET A 150 -1.73 5.74 -8.35
C MET A 150 -1.79 7.05 -9.15
N LYS A 151 -2.00 8.17 -8.45
CA LYS A 151 -2.28 9.48 -9.07
C LYS A 151 -1.10 9.97 -9.93
N GLU A 152 0.07 10.12 -9.31
CA GLU A 152 1.28 10.67 -9.94
C GLU A 152 2.54 10.00 -9.35
N GLY A 153 3.58 9.83 -10.17
CA GLY A 153 4.89 9.36 -9.72
C GLY A 153 5.54 8.32 -10.64
N LYS A 154 6.73 7.86 -10.23
CA LYS A 154 7.46 6.73 -10.80
C LYS A 154 7.39 5.56 -9.84
N ILE A 155 6.60 4.55 -10.18
CA ILE A 155 6.18 3.52 -9.23
C ILE A 155 6.84 2.18 -9.54
N LEU A 156 7.27 1.48 -8.50
CA LEU A 156 7.75 0.10 -8.58
C LEU A 156 6.94 -0.76 -7.62
N PHE A 157 6.18 -1.71 -8.15
CA PHE A 157 5.61 -2.81 -7.36
C PHE A 157 6.32 -4.11 -7.72
N ARG A 158 6.92 -4.79 -6.75
CA ARG A 158 7.56 -6.08 -6.95
C ARG A 158 7.12 -7.08 -5.88
N GLU A 159 6.76 -8.28 -6.33
CA GLU A 159 6.32 -9.38 -5.45
C GLU A 159 5.11 -8.99 -4.60
N CYS A 160 4.30 -8.03 -5.08
CA CYS A 160 3.11 -7.58 -4.39
C CYS A 160 1.87 -8.34 -4.85
N LYS A 161 0.81 -8.24 -4.06
CA LYS A 161 -0.53 -8.76 -4.36
C LYS A 161 -1.53 -7.62 -4.24
N ILE A 162 -2.38 -7.47 -5.26
CA ILE A 162 -3.44 -6.46 -5.26
C ILE A 162 -4.78 -7.15 -5.46
N TYR A 163 -5.74 -6.81 -4.60
CA TYR A 163 -7.08 -7.38 -4.55
C TYR A 163 -8.14 -6.28 -4.68
N GLY A 164 -9.20 -6.54 -5.44
CA GLY A 164 -10.33 -5.62 -5.56
C GLY A 164 -11.47 -6.14 -6.42
N THR A 165 -12.52 -5.34 -6.56
CA THR A 165 -13.74 -5.69 -7.31
C THR A 165 -13.85 -4.91 -8.63
N VAL A 166 -14.03 -3.59 -8.55
CA VAL A 166 -14.31 -2.67 -9.68
C VAL A 166 -13.24 -1.58 -9.74
N ASP A 167 -12.69 -1.32 -10.93
CA ASP A 167 -11.68 -0.26 -11.19
C ASP A 167 -10.51 -0.24 -10.19
N PHE A 168 -10.15 -1.42 -9.66
CA PHE A 168 -9.43 -1.44 -8.41
C PHE A 168 -7.97 -0.97 -8.51
N ILE A 169 -7.39 -0.88 -9.71
CA ILE A 169 -6.14 -0.11 -9.94
C ILE A 169 -6.43 1.02 -10.91
N PHE A 170 -6.19 2.24 -10.47
CA PHE A 170 -6.51 3.43 -11.26
C PHE A 170 -5.51 4.57 -11.03
N GLY A 171 -5.52 5.54 -11.96
CA GLY A 171 -4.58 6.67 -12.00
C GLY A 171 -3.58 6.59 -13.15
N ASP A 172 -2.79 7.66 -13.29
CA ASP A 172 -1.97 7.93 -14.48
C ASP A 172 -0.46 7.79 -14.23
N ALA A 173 -0.06 7.42 -13.01
CA ALA A 173 1.34 7.26 -12.68
C ALA A 173 1.99 6.11 -13.47
N ALA A 174 3.11 6.41 -14.13
CA ALA A 174 3.91 5.41 -14.82
C ALA A 174 4.63 4.52 -13.80
N GLY A 175 4.59 3.21 -13.98
CA GLY A 175 5.28 2.29 -13.08
C GLY A 175 5.65 0.96 -13.70
N TYR A 176 6.60 0.29 -13.07
CA TYR A 176 6.90 -1.12 -13.31
C TYR A 176 6.17 -1.96 -12.28
N TYR A 177 5.29 -2.84 -12.78
CA TYR A 177 4.51 -3.73 -11.94
C TYR A 177 4.95 -5.16 -12.23
N LYS A 178 5.61 -5.80 -11.25
CA LYS A 178 5.84 -7.25 -11.15
C LYS A 178 5.01 -7.79 -9.99
N THR A 179 3.70 -7.92 -10.22
CA THR A 179 2.68 -8.08 -9.17
C THR A 179 1.58 -9.03 -9.62
N ARG A 180 0.95 -9.69 -8.64
CA ARG A 180 -0.24 -10.50 -8.85
C ARG A 180 -1.49 -9.66 -8.62
N LEU A 181 -2.37 -9.64 -9.60
CA LEU A 181 -3.72 -9.10 -9.48
C LEU A 181 -4.71 -10.23 -9.22
N SER A 182 -5.66 -10.04 -8.31
CA SER A 182 -6.72 -11.01 -8.05
C SER A 182 -8.05 -10.29 -7.85
N MET A 183 -9.02 -10.57 -8.72
CA MET A 183 -10.39 -10.08 -8.57
C MET A 183 -11.17 -10.88 -7.54
N LEU A 184 -12.11 -10.20 -6.90
CA LEU A 184 -12.97 -10.74 -5.84
C LEU A 184 -14.39 -10.98 -6.36
N GLU A 185 -15.05 -12.02 -5.86
CA GLU A 185 -16.45 -12.35 -6.20
C GLU A 185 -17.49 -11.69 -5.29
N GLY A 186 -17.12 -11.21 -4.10
CA GLY A 186 -18.06 -10.67 -3.13
C GLY A 186 -17.40 -9.96 -1.95
N GLN A 187 -18.06 -9.98 -0.79
CA GLN A 187 -17.50 -9.50 0.47
C GLN A 187 -16.47 -10.48 1.02
N PHE A 188 -15.37 -9.97 1.59
CA PHE A 188 -14.50 -10.79 2.42
C PHE A 188 -15.17 -10.99 3.77
N LEU A 189 -15.64 -12.21 4.04
CA LEU A 189 -16.31 -12.58 5.29
C LEU A 189 -15.41 -13.50 6.11
N ASP A 190 -14.39 -12.98 6.81
CA ASP A 190 -13.99 -13.42 8.16
C ASP A 190 -12.84 -12.56 8.73
N SER A 191 -13.07 -12.05 9.94
CA SER A 191 -12.19 -11.33 10.86
C SER A 191 -10.84 -11.95 11.21
N LYS A 192 -10.52 -13.18 10.75
CA LYS A 192 -9.33 -13.93 11.19
C LYS A 192 -8.28 -14.18 10.12
N MET A 193 -8.57 -13.95 8.85
CA MET A 193 -7.60 -14.13 7.78
C MET A 193 -7.84 -13.09 6.69
N TRP A 194 -7.07 -12.00 6.72
CA TRP A 194 -7.17 -10.89 5.75
C TRP A 194 -6.59 -11.23 4.36
N LEU A 195 -6.61 -12.52 4.01
CA LEU A 195 -6.38 -13.01 2.66
C LEU A 195 -7.68 -13.64 2.20
N PRO A 196 -8.17 -13.31 0.99
CA PRO A 196 -9.29 -14.05 0.43
C PRO A 196 -9.04 -15.54 0.48
N HIS A 197 -10.05 -16.30 0.87
CA HIS A 197 -10.06 -17.72 0.59
C HIS A 197 -10.00 -17.92 -0.93
N LYS A 198 -9.38 -19.01 -1.39
CA LYS A 198 -9.24 -19.31 -2.83
C LYS A 198 -10.59 -19.32 -3.55
N GLU A 199 -11.65 -19.65 -2.82
CA GLU A 199 -13.05 -19.71 -3.27
C GLU A 199 -13.68 -18.32 -3.48
N GLU A 200 -13.13 -17.27 -2.87
CA GLU A 200 -13.58 -15.88 -3.02
C GLU A 200 -12.91 -15.15 -4.20
N LEU A 201 -11.96 -15.81 -4.86
CA LEU A 201 -11.25 -15.29 -6.02
C LEU A 201 -11.96 -15.71 -7.30
N LYS A 202 -12.21 -14.76 -8.21
CA LYS A 202 -12.67 -15.09 -9.57
C LYS A 202 -11.62 -15.97 -10.27
N PRO A 203 -11.92 -17.23 -10.64
CA PRO A 203 -10.95 -18.13 -11.27
C PRO A 203 -10.37 -17.59 -12.59
N ALA A 204 -11.07 -16.65 -13.24
CA ALA A 204 -10.73 -16.10 -14.55
C ALA A 204 -9.77 -14.89 -14.53
N VAL A 205 -9.41 -14.32 -13.37
CA VAL A 205 -8.59 -13.08 -13.33
C VAL A 205 -7.54 -13.11 -12.22
N VAL A 206 -6.74 -14.17 -12.21
CA VAL A 206 -5.40 -14.12 -11.58
C VAL A 206 -4.40 -13.77 -12.68
N GLN A 207 -3.94 -12.52 -12.68
CA GLN A 207 -3.00 -12.06 -13.69
C GLN A 207 -1.68 -11.67 -13.04
N GLN A 208 -0.59 -12.16 -13.62
CA GLN A 208 0.74 -11.64 -13.32
C GLN A 208 0.99 -10.45 -14.23
N LEU A 209 1.04 -9.26 -13.65
CA LEU A 209 1.56 -8.09 -14.35
C LEU A 209 3.07 -8.12 -14.26
N SER A 210 3.74 -7.92 -15.39
CA SER A 210 5.18 -7.76 -15.54
C SER A 210 5.45 -6.77 -16.67
N SER A 211 5.05 -5.51 -16.48
CA SER A 211 5.10 -4.47 -17.53
C SER A 211 5.39 -3.09 -16.96
N ILE A 212 5.91 -2.22 -17.82
CA ILE A 212 6.04 -0.78 -17.59
C ILE A 212 4.83 -0.11 -18.26
N ILE A 213 3.84 0.30 -17.49
CA ILE A 213 2.64 0.97 -18.01
C ILE A 213 1.91 1.72 -16.90
N ALA A 214 1.21 2.80 -17.23
CA ALA A 214 0.26 3.41 -16.30
C ALA A 214 -0.99 2.52 -16.19
N PRO A 215 -1.63 2.38 -15.01
CA PRO A 215 -2.84 1.57 -14.87
C PRO A 215 -3.94 1.95 -15.85
N SER A 216 -4.13 3.25 -16.11
CA SER A 216 -5.11 3.76 -17.08
C SER A 216 -4.86 3.31 -18.53
N GLN A 217 -3.63 2.89 -18.85
CA GLN A 217 -3.20 2.50 -20.19
C GLN A 217 -3.05 0.98 -20.36
N ASP A 218 -3.16 0.17 -19.30
CA ASP A 218 -3.00 -1.29 -19.41
C ASP A 218 -4.31 -1.95 -19.86
N PRO A 219 -4.35 -2.57 -21.07
CA PRO A 219 -5.56 -3.22 -21.57
C PRO A 219 -6.02 -4.36 -20.67
N ARG A 220 -5.12 -4.98 -19.89
CA ARG A 220 -5.46 -6.03 -18.93
C ARG A 220 -6.18 -5.50 -17.69
N VAL A 221 -5.89 -4.26 -17.29
CA VAL A 221 -6.64 -3.54 -16.27
C VAL A 221 -7.99 -3.11 -16.85
N ASN A 222 -8.05 -2.74 -18.12
CA ASN A 222 -9.32 -2.41 -18.79
C ASN A 222 -10.26 -3.62 -18.97
N MET A 223 -9.73 -4.85 -19.04
CA MET A 223 -10.55 -6.09 -19.02
C MET A 223 -11.20 -6.39 -17.66
N ILE A 224 -10.85 -5.64 -16.61
CA ILE A 224 -11.40 -5.79 -15.25
C ILE A 224 -12.46 -4.71 -14.95
N ARG A 225 -12.69 -3.78 -15.88
CA ARG A 225 -13.81 -2.84 -15.79
C ARG A 225 -15.10 -3.58 -16.21
N PRO A 226 -16.20 -3.48 -15.44
CA PRO A 226 -17.48 -4.03 -15.85
C PRO A 226 -17.99 -3.40 -17.15
#